data_AF-A0A350ZZ80-F1
#
_entry.id   AF-A0A350ZZ80-F1
#
_cell.length_a   1.000
_cell.length_b   1.000
_cell.length_c   1.000
_cell.angle_alpha   90.00
_cell.angle_beta   90.00
_cell.angle_gamma   90.00
#
_symmetry.space_group_name_H-M   'P 1'
#
loop_
_entity.id
_entity.type
_entity.pdbx_description
1 polymer ?
#
loop_
_entity_poly.entity_id
_entity_poly.type
_entity_poly.pdbx_seq_one_letter_code
_entity_poly.pdbx_strand_id
1 'polypeptide(L)'
;MTAVSVALLSAFAFNPAHAAPTCASSTAIDGTPVLTCAEPGSVPVSDSRDALQVQVQAGAGITSTNRNTAALDLRGVGQQVSNAGRIENTDTRNNGYAIAVNGANANIVNSGVISSGDRAIEVLGGTGGMRVENTGEILARRQAVRSLEGFENAEVINHGLIESRDGRALQLRGDGARVINHGTLIGGEEVVEARGNFYMENYGTVLLRDGIDDEDGVQFASGEIHNWGLIQGSDDGVDIDEGLVRNYATGRIISTGDTGSGVDIDPEFDNGVDPIRPSGPLTIINEGYIEGPRAIGADPAAQSNVDIINSGTLVGRSGAAIELAPGQGDSTLTLTGGSEIFGDVFFGAGNDGVFIDSLGAAGVLSSGVIDGGLGINSVRFVSYALSDLLSFVYEDERVELSFMTAFGKVSGAFRNFSQWDFGVDDARFDTLTLASRFDGSNAVPAPATLPLLLGALGGLCLVGRRRRG
;
A
#
# COMPACT_ATOMS: atom_id res chain seq x y z
N MET A 1 48.42 72.80 36.55
CA MET A 1 48.93 71.62 35.83
C MET A 1 47.89 70.52 35.94
N THR A 2 47.42 70.05 34.77
CA THR A 2 46.78 68.74 34.49
C THR A 2 45.49 68.40 35.24
N ALA A 3 44.43 67.86 34.66
CA ALA A 3 43.97 67.46 33.32
C ALA A 3 42.73 66.59 33.66
N VAL A 4 41.52 66.90 33.24
CA VAL A 4 40.84 66.43 32.02
C VAL A 4 39.52 65.80 32.45
N SER A 5 38.45 66.27 31.80
CA SER A 5 37.07 65.80 31.86
C SER A 5 36.92 64.33 31.51
N VAL A 6 35.96 63.66 32.15
CA VAL A 6 35.27 62.51 31.55
C VAL A 6 33.78 62.80 31.58
N ALA A 7 33.28 63.34 30.47
CA ALA A 7 31.86 63.30 30.15
C ALA A 7 31.57 61.87 29.68
N LEU A 8 30.74 61.14 30.43
CA LEU A 8 30.10 59.92 29.93
C LEU A 8 29.06 60.37 28.88
N LEU A 9 29.44 60.29 27.60
CA LEU A 9 28.50 60.35 26.49
C LEU A 9 27.95 58.95 26.28
N SER A 10 26.68 58.76 26.64
CA SER A 10 25.88 57.59 26.34
C SER A 10 25.70 57.48 24.82
N ALA A 11 26.53 56.65 24.18
CA ALA A 11 26.30 56.22 22.80
C ALA A 11 25.20 55.14 22.82
N PHE A 12 23.94 55.57 22.87
CA PHE A 12 22.86 54.75 22.32
C PHE A 12 23.09 54.70 20.81
N ALA A 13 23.72 53.62 20.34
CA ALA A 13 23.69 53.27 18.94
C ALA A 13 22.22 53.04 18.56
N PHE A 14 21.59 54.06 17.99
CA PHE A 14 20.40 53.91 17.19
C PHE A 14 20.76 52.95 16.06
N ASN A 15 20.48 51.66 16.23
CA ASN A 15 20.26 50.81 15.07
C ASN A 15 18.91 51.26 14.50
N PRO A 16 18.86 51.94 13.34
CA PRO A 16 17.59 52.09 12.66
C PRO A 16 17.05 50.68 12.44
N ALA A 17 15.81 50.44 12.84
CA ALA A 17 15.11 49.23 12.47
C ALA A 17 15.08 49.21 10.93
N HIS A 18 16.02 48.49 10.31
CA HIS A 18 16.01 48.28 8.87
C HIS A 18 14.69 47.57 8.56
N ALA A 19 13.87 48.18 7.69
CA ALA A 19 12.66 47.55 7.21
C ALA A 19 13.04 46.20 6.58
N ALA A 20 12.27 45.16 6.88
CA ALA A 20 12.49 43.86 6.26
C ALA A 20 12.40 43.98 4.73
N PRO A 21 13.25 43.26 3.98
CA PRO A 21 13.29 43.37 2.53
C PRO A 21 11.94 42.99 1.90
N THR A 22 11.67 43.51 0.72
CA THR A 22 10.47 43.20 -0.06
C THR A 22 10.88 42.53 -1.37
N CYS A 23 10.08 41.57 -1.85
CA CYS A 23 10.30 41.00 -3.18
C CYS A 23 10.09 42.07 -4.27
N ALA A 24 10.97 42.09 -5.27
CA ALA A 24 10.91 43.04 -6.38
C ALA A 24 9.86 42.61 -7.40
N SER A 25 8.97 43.52 -7.80
CA SER A 25 7.99 43.26 -8.87
C SER A 25 8.56 43.62 -10.24
N SER A 26 8.29 42.75 -11.22
CA SER A 26 8.58 42.97 -12.63
C SER A 26 7.48 42.34 -13.50
N THR A 27 7.67 42.39 -14.82
CA THR A 27 6.78 41.79 -15.81
C THR A 27 7.64 41.07 -16.85
N ALA A 28 7.30 39.81 -17.14
CA ALA A 28 7.94 39.04 -18.20
C ALA A 28 7.62 39.61 -19.59
N ILE A 29 8.35 39.14 -20.62
CA ILE A 29 8.21 39.63 -22.00
C ILE A 29 6.78 39.41 -22.54
N ASP A 30 6.12 38.34 -22.11
CA ASP A 30 4.74 37.98 -22.48
C ASP A 30 3.66 38.72 -21.67
N GLY A 31 4.06 39.62 -20.76
CA GLY A 31 3.14 40.36 -19.90
C GLY A 31 2.84 39.71 -18.55
N THR A 32 3.40 38.53 -18.26
CA THR A 32 3.16 37.81 -17.00
C THR A 32 3.76 38.57 -15.81
N PRO A 33 3.01 38.80 -14.71
CA PRO A 33 3.55 39.45 -13.52
C PRO A 33 4.53 38.53 -12.77
N VAL A 34 5.65 39.09 -12.31
CA VAL A 34 6.70 38.35 -11.60
C VAL A 34 7.05 39.05 -10.29
N LEU A 35 7.23 38.29 -9.21
CA LEU A 35 7.82 38.72 -7.94
C LEU A 35 9.12 37.94 -7.71
N THR A 36 10.24 38.66 -7.54
CA THR A 36 11.55 38.06 -7.27
C THR A 36 12.02 38.41 -5.86
N CYS A 37 12.21 37.40 -5.02
CA CYS A 37 12.74 37.53 -3.67
C CYS A 37 14.21 37.09 -3.69
N ALA A 38 15.13 38.04 -3.49
CA ALA A 38 16.58 37.84 -3.56
C ALA A 38 17.29 37.98 -2.20
N GLU A 39 16.58 38.48 -1.19
CA GLU A 39 17.11 38.77 0.13
C GLU A 39 16.51 37.81 1.19
N PRO A 40 17.26 37.48 2.26
CA PRO A 40 16.74 36.67 3.36
C PRO A 40 15.69 37.43 4.17
N GLY A 41 14.67 36.72 4.64
CA GLY A 41 13.67 37.27 5.57
C GLY A 41 12.80 38.38 4.97
N SER A 42 12.50 38.30 3.66
CA SER A 42 11.55 39.19 3.01
C SER A 42 10.19 39.14 3.69
N VAL A 43 9.49 40.28 3.68
CA VAL A 43 8.13 40.37 4.24
C VAL A 43 7.16 39.43 3.52
N PRO A 44 6.12 38.94 4.20
CA PRO A 44 5.06 38.15 3.59
C PRO A 44 4.46 38.80 2.34
N VAL A 45 4.16 38.00 1.33
CA VAL A 45 3.53 38.42 0.08
C VAL A 45 2.06 38.05 0.10
N SER A 46 1.21 39.04 -0.15
CA SER A 46 -0.23 38.84 -0.41
C SER A 46 -0.55 39.46 -1.75
N ASP A 47 -0.89 38.64 -2.74
CA ASP A 47 -1.10 39.09 -4.12
C ASP A 47 -2.32 38.39 -4.75
N SER A 48 -3.01 39.09 -5.63
CA SER A 48 -4.24 38.64 -6.27
C SER A 48 -4.19 38.73 -7.79
N ARG A 49 -3.01 38.96 -8.38
CA ARG A 49 -2.82 38.96 -9.82
C ARG A 49 -2.92 37.53 -10.37
N ASP A 50 -3.54 37.39 -11.53
CA ASP A 50 -3.55 36.13 -12.26
C ASP A 50 -2.19 35.84 -12.89
N ALA A 51 -1.90 34.56 -13.10
CA ALA A 51 -0.68 34.03 -13.67
C ALA A 51 0.61 34.50 -12.96
N LEU A 52 0.52 34.89 -11.69
CA LEU A 52 1.67 35.42 -10.95
C LEU A 52 2.77 34.37 -10.82
N GLN A 53 4.00 34.75 -11.18
CA GLN A 53 5.20 33.97 -10.93
C GLN A 53 5.95 34.53 -9.72
N VAL A 54 6.05 33.73 -8.66
CA VAL A 54 6.88 34.04 -7.49
C VAL A 54 8.18 33.25 -7.57
N GLN A 55 9.32 33.94 -7.56
CA GLN A 55 10.65 33.35 -7.61
C GLN A 55 11.42 33.67 -6.34
N VAL A 56 11.70 32.66 -5.52
CA VAL A 56 12.53 32.78 -4.32
C VAL A 56 13.90 32.19 -4.60
N GLN A 57 14.92 33.05 -4.66
CA GLN A 57 16.28 32.66 -5.05
C GLN A 57 17.00 31.89 -3.93
N ALA A 58 18.05 31.16 -4.29
CA ALA A 58 18.93 30.52 -3.32
C ALA A 58 19.51 31.54 -2.34
N GLY A 59 19.45 31.24 -1.04
CA GLY A 59 19.87 32.16 0.04
C GLY A 59 18.84 33.25 0.38
N ALA A 60 17.80 33.45 -0.44
CA ALA A 60 16.69 34.33 -0.12
C ALA A 60 15.65 33.63 0.74
N GLY A 61 14.72 34.39 1.30
CA GLY A 61 13.56 33.78 1.94
C GLY A 61 12.43 34.76 2.22
N ILE A 62 11.26 34.19 2.50
CA ILE A 62 10.05 34.90 2.90
C ILE A 62 9.60 34.29 4.22
N THR A 63 9.46 35.11 5.26
CA THR A 63 9.13 34.62 6.59
C THR A 63 7.88 35.30 7.13
N SER A 64 6.93 34.49 7.54
CA SER A 64 5.83 34.90 8.41
C SER A 64 6.01 34.37 9.83
N THR A 65 5.49 35.12 10.78
CA THR A 65 5.43 34.78 12.22
C THR A 65 3.99 34.83 12.74
N ASN A 66 3.03 34.98 11.84
CA ASN A 66 1.63 35.18 12.16
C ASN A 66 0.77 34.13 11.46
N ARG A 67 0.01 33.35 12.23
CA ARG A 67 -0.94 32.37 11.68
C ARG A 67 -1.98 32.96 10.71
N ASN A 68 -2.32 34.25 10.83
CA ASN A 68 -3.31 34.89 9.96
C ASN A 68 -2.69 35.47 8.68
N THR A 69 -1.40 35.24 8.44
CA THR A 69 -0.69 35.78 7.28
C THR A 69 0.27 34.71 6.79
N ALA A 70 -0.07 34.05 5.68
CA ALA A 70 0.86 33.12 5.06
C ALA A 70 2.14 33.84 4.60
N ALA A 71 3.26 33.14 4.47
CA ALA A 71 4.44 33.74 3.84
C ALA A 71 4.15 34.11 2.38
N LEU A 72 3.41 33.24 1.68
CA LEU A 72 2.77 33.51 0.40
C LEU A 72 1.25 33.29 0.52
N ASP A 73 0.46 34.35 0.32
CA ASP A 73 -1.00 34.31 0.21
C ASP A 73 -1.39 34.74 -1.21
N LEU A 74 -1.74 33.77 -2.05
CA LEU A 74 -1.93 33.94 -3.49
C LEU A 74 -3.39 33.71 -3.88
N ARG A 75 -4.06 34.73 -4.41
CA ARG A 75 -5.53 34.71 -4.65
C ARG A 75 -5.96 34.79 -6.11
N GLY A 76 -5.02 34.95 -7.03
CA GLY A 76 -5.31 34.92 -8.48
C GLY A 76 -5.39 33.51 -9.02
N VAL A 77 -5.69 33.38 -10.31
CA VAL A 77 -5.73 32.10 -11.06
C VAL A 77 -4.35 31.77 -11.63
N GLY A 78 -3.96 30.50 -11.71
CA GLY A 78 -2.77 30.04 -12.42
C GLY A 78 -1.46 30.44 -11.74
N GLN A 79 -1.42 30.36 -10.42
CA GLN A 79 -0.28 30.80 -9.62
C GLN A 79 0.93 29.86 -9.82
N GLN A 80 2.12 30.44 -9.95
CA GLN A 80 3.37 29.69 -10.08
C GLN A 80 4.36 30.11 -9.00
N VAL A 81 4.87 29.15 -8.24
CA VAL A 81 5.91 29.39 -7.23
C VAL A 81 7.13 28.55 -7.58
N SER A 82 8.29 29.20 -7.71
CA SER A 82 9.59 28.55 -7.82
C SER A 82 10.42 28.93 -6.59
N ASN A 83 10.74 27.93 -5.77
CA ASN A 83 11.51 28.12 -4.55
C ASN A 83 12.86 27.41 -4.62
N ALA A 84 13.94 28.17 -4.53
CA ALA A 84 15.30 27.67 -4.26
C ALA A 84 15.84 28.19 -2.90
N GLY A 85 15.05 29.01 -2.20
CA GLY A 85 15.38 29.58 -0.90
C GLY A 85 14.53 29.00 0.23
N ARG A 86 14.07 29.87 1.14
CA ARG A 86 13.22 29.48 2.28
C ARG A 86 11.88 30.20 2.27
N ILE A 87 10.77 29.48 2.26
CA ILE A 87 9.42 30.02 2.48
C ILE A 87 8.92 29.46 3.81
N GLU A 88 8.67 30.31 4.79
CA GLU A 88 8.42 29.84 6.16
C GLU A 88 7.31 30.58 6.88
N ASN A 89 6.48 29.83 7.62
CA ASN A 89 5.67 30.38 8.69
C ASN A 89 5.99 29.71 10.03
N THR A 90 6.52 30.50 10.97
CA THR A 90 6.99 29.97 12.26
C THR A 90 5.89 29.84 13.32
N ASP A 91 4.66 30.30 13.03
CA ASP A 91 3.54 30.19 13.98
C ASP A 91 3.04 28.74 14.05
N THR A 92 3.12 28.13 15.23
CA THR A 92 2.75 26.73 15.47
C THR A 92 1.27 26.51 15.76
N ARG A 93 0.49 27.58 15.88
CA ARG A 93 -0.96 27.51 16.08
C ARG A 93 -1.65 27.16 14.77
N ASN A 94 -2.86 26.63 14.89
CA ASN A 94 -3.69 26.28 13.73
C ASN A 94 -3.81 27.44 12.73
N ASN A 95 -3.81 27.07 11.44
CA ASN A 95 -3.86 27.92 10.26
C ASN A 95 -2.56 28.69 9.95
N GLY A 96 -1.44 28.33 10.59
CA GLY A 96 -0.12 28.78 10.14
C GLY A 96 0.23 28.16 8.79
N TYR A 97 0.36 29.00 7.75
CA TYR A 97 0.65 28.55 6.37
C TYR A 97 1.96 29.12 5.86
N ALA A 98 2.80 28.31 5.23
CA ALA A 98 3.90 28.85 4.41
C ALA A 98 3.34 29.37 3.09
N ILE A 99 2.57 28.55 2.37
CA ILE A 99 1.91 28.91 1.12
C ILE A 99 0.41 28.61 1.25
N ALA A 100 -0.41 29.64 1.06
CA ALA A 100 -1.85 29.54 0.94
C ALA A 100 -2.26 30.00 -0.47
N VAL A 101 -2.97 29.14 -1.20
CA VAL A 101 -3.53 29.50 -2.52
C VAL A 101 -5.05 29.49 -2.43
N ASN A 102 -5.68 30.61 -2.78
CA ASN A 102 -7.13 30.80 -2.81
C ASN A 102 -7.56 31.28 -4.20
N GLY A 103 -7.24 30.46 -5.20
CA GLY A 103 -7.54 30.68 -6.61
C GLY A 103 -7.39 29.36 -7.38
N ALA A 104 -7.94 29.32 -8.60
CA ALA A 104 -7.85 28.13 -9.44
C ALA A 104 -6.42 27.90 -9.95
N ASN A 105 -5.98 26.65 -9.97
CA ASN A 105 -4.68 26.19 -10.49
C ASN A 105 -3.46 26.75 -9.74
N ALA A 106 -2.68 25.85 -9.14
CA ALA A 106 -1.43 26.18 -8.48
C ALA A 106 -0.31 25.25 -8.97
N ASN A 107 0.84 25.81 -9.34
CA ASN A 107 2.05 25.04 -9.65
C ASN A 107 3.20 25.49 -8.74
N ILE A 108 3.69 24.58 -7.90
CA ILE A 108 4.70 24.87 -6.90
C ILE A 108 5.89 23.96 -7.15
N VAL A 109 7.04 24.54 -7.49
CA VAL A 109 8.31 23.84 -7.69
C VAL A 109 9.25 24.22 -6.55
N ASN A 110 9.64 23.24 -5.75
CA ASN A 110 10.51 23.40 -4.60
C ASN A 110 11.84 22.68 -4.80
N SER A 111 12.93 23.41 -4.61
CA SER A 111 14.31 22.91 -4.49
C SER A 111 15.01 23.43 -3.23
N GLY A 112 14.34 24.29 -2.47
CA GLY A 112 14.77 24.80 -1.19
C GLY A 112 13.94 24.24 -0.03
N VAL A 113 13.60 25.08 0.93
CA VAL A 113 12.81 24.71 2.11
C VAL A 113 11.47 25.46 2.10
N ILE A 114 10.37 24.72 2.21
CA ILE A 114 9.05 25.24 2.55
C ILE A 114 8.70 24.68 3.92
N SER A 115 8.45 25.53 4.92
CA SER A 115 8.22 25.05 6.28
C SER A 115 7.13 25.81 7.01
N SER A 116 6.29 25.12 7.76
CA SER A 116 5.25 25.76 8.56
C SER A 116 5.05 25.12 9.91
N GLY A 117 4.75 25.94 10.92
CA GLY A 117 4.35 25.47 12.25
C GLY A 117 2.99 24.76 12.28
N ASP A 118 2.22 24.80 11.19
CA ASP A 118 0.95 24.06 11.08
C ASP A 118 0.79 23.32 9.75
N ARG A 119 0.53 24.02 8.64
CA ARG A 119 0.49 23.41 7.30
C ARG A 119 1.42 24.12 6.34
N ALA A 120 2.21 23.39 5.55
CA ALA A 120 3.18 24.02 4.66
C ALA A 120 2.49 24.59 3.41
N ILE A 121 1.84 23.74 2.61
CA ILE A 121 1.11 24.13 1.42
C ILE A 121 -0.36 23.75 1.59
N GLU A 122 -1.26 24.73 1.50
CA GLU A 122 -2.70 24.48 1.46
C GLU A 122 -3.34 25.26 0.30
N VAL A 123 -4.16 24.56 -0.49
CA VAL A 123 -5.02 25.19 -1.48
C VAL A 123 -6.44 25.26 -0.91
N LEU A 124 -6.88 26.47 -0.61
CA LEU A 124 -8.04 26.79 0.22
C LEU A 124 -9.35 27.00 -0.57
N GLY A 125 -9.28 27.15 -1.89
CA GLY A 125 -10.46 27.47 -2.70
C GLY A 125 -10.15 27.73 -4.16
N GLY A 126 -11.12 27.45 -5.04
CA GLY A 126 -10.99 27.51 -6.50
C GLY A 126 -11.49 26.22 -7.17
N THR A 127 -11.52 26.19 -8.50
CA THR A 127 -11.79 24.98 -9.32
C THR A 127 -10.56 24.75 -10.21
N GLY A 128 -9.89 23.60 -10.10
CA GLY A 128 -8.70 23.29 -10.92
C GLY A 128 -7.72 22.39 -10.20
N GLY A 129 -6.55 22.16 -10.81
CA GLY A 129 -5.53 21.26 -10.28
C GLY A 129 -4.51 21.94 -9.38
N MET A 130 -3.93 21.19 -8.45
CA MET A 130 -2.71 21.57 -7.73
C MET A 130 -1.57 20.71 -8.26
N ARG A 131 -0.42 21.29 -8.59
CA ARG A 131 0.80 20.54 -8.87
C ARG A 131 1.91 20.97 -7.91
N VAL A 132 2.49 20.02 -7.19
CA VAL A 132 3.65 20.23 -6.33
C VAL A 132 4.79 19.33 -6.80
N GLU A 133 5.91 19.93 -7.16
CA GLU A 133 7.14 19.22 -7.52
C GLU A 133 8.24 19.56 -6.51
N ASN A 134 8.74 18.56 -5.79
CA ASN A 134 9.67 18.74 -4.69
C ASN A 134 10.99 18.00 -4.92
N THR A 135 12.10 18.73 -4.90
CA THR A 135 13.48 18.19 -4.84
C THR A 135 14.21 18.62 -3.57
N GLY A 136 13.59 19.50 -2.76
CA GLY A 136 14.10 19.98 -1.48
C GLY A 136 13.28 19.43 -0.31
N GLU A 137 12.94 20.30 0.64
CA GLU A 137 12.22 19.95 1.86
C GLU A 137 10.88 20.69 1.95
N ILE A 138 9.80 19.96 2.26
CA ILE A 138 8.50 20.51 2.64
C ILE A 138 8.15 19.97 4.02
N LEU A 139 8.14 20.84 5.02
CA LEU A 139 8.04 20.46 6.43
C LEU A 139 6.81 21.11 7.08
N ALA A 140 6.01 20.33 7.79
CA ALA A 140 4.88 20.85 8.53
C ALA A 140 4.71 20.17 9.88
N ARG A 141 3.92 20.80 10.74
CA ARG A 141 3.46 20.11 11.96
C ARG A 141 2.35 19.12 11.63
N ARG A 142 1.27 19.52 10.96
CA ARG A 142 0.10 18.65 10.70
C ARG A 142 -0.03 18.21 9.25
N GLN A 143 0.03 19.12 8.28
CA GLN A 143 -0.10 18.77 6.86
C GLN A 143 0.96 19.46 6.02
N ALA A 144 1.85 18.69 5.40
CA ALA A 144 2.86 19.27 4.52
C ALA A 144 2.25 19.73 3.20
N VAL A 145 1.42 18.92 2.57
CA VAL A 145 0.67 19.30 1.37
C VAL A 145 -0.80 18.91 1.51
N ARG A 146 -1.71 19.87 1.32
CA ARG A 146 -3.16 19.65 1.43
C ARG A 146 -3.95 20.24 0.27
N SER A 147 -4.86 19.45 -0.29
CA SER A 147 -5.95 19.90 -1.16
C SER A 147 -7.32 19.61 -0.53
N LEU A 148 -8.33 20.41 -0.88
CA LEU A 148 -9.71 20.25 -0.41
C LEU A 148 -10.56 19.44 -1.41
N GLU A 149 -11.75 19.01 -0.98
CA GLU A 149 -12.71 18.14 -1.71
C GLU A 149 -13.20 18.70 -3.06
N GLY A 150 -12.83 19.94 -3.43
CA GLY A 150 -13.11 20.55 -4.74
C GLY A 150 -11.88 20.72 -5.66
N PHE A 151 -10.73 20.18 -5.26
CA PHE A 151 -9.46 20.23 -6.01
C PHE A 151 -9.12 18.86 -6.56
N GLU A 152 -9.92 18.43 -7.54
CA GLU A 152 -9.69 17.21 -8.30
C GLU A 152 -8.33 17.24 -9.00
N ASN A 153 -7.75 16.07 -9.21
CA ASN A 153 -6.52 15.89 -9.97
C ASN A 153 -5.31 16.63 -9.37
N ALA A 154 -5.24 16.71 -8.04
CA ALA A 154 -4.04 17.17 -7.36
C ALA A 154 -2.86 16.24 -7.67
N GLU A 155 -1.74 16.78 -8.13
CA GLU A 155 -0.54 16.03 -8.50
C GLU A 155 0.64 16.42 -7.60
N VAL A 156 1.27 15.42 -6.99
CA VAL A 156 2.48 15.60 -6.18
C VAL A 156 3.59 14.71 -6.75
N ILE A 157 4.70 15.33 -7.14
CA ILE A 157 5.93 14.64 -7.55
C ILE A 157 7.02 14.94 -6.52
N ASN A 158 7.48 13.93 -5.81
CA ASN A 158 8.47 14.07 -4.75
C ASN A 158 9.77 13.33 -5.10
N HIS A 159 10.87 14.07 -5.19
CA HIS A 159 12.24 13.57 -5.22
C HIS A 159 13.03 13.90 -3.95
N GLY A 160 12.49 14.80 -3.10
CA GLY A 160 13.11 15.24 -1.86
C GLY A 160 12.41 14.67 -0.62
N LEU A 161 12.27 15.51 0.41
CA LEU A 161 11.58 15.19 1.65
C LEU A 161 10.26 15.97 1.75
N ILE A 162 9.17 15.26 2.05
CA ILE A 162 7.90 15.85 2.50
C ILE A 162 7.56 15.22 3.83
N GLU A 163 7.45 16.03 4.88
CA GLU A 163 7.38 15.56 6.25
C GLU A 163 6.36 16.34 7.07
N SER A 164 5.50 15.59 7.75
CA SER A 164 4.64 16.08 8.84
C SER A 164 5.09 15.48 10.17
N ARG A 165 4.98 16.26 11.25
CA ARG A 165 5.38 15.80 12.60
C ARG A 165 4.26 15.08 13.36
N ASP A 166 3.06 15.65 13.33
CA ASP A 166 1.86 15.24 14.08
C ASP A 166 0.72 14.81 13.15
N GLY A 167 0.93 14.76 11.84
CA GLY A 167 -0.15 14.49 10.91
C GLY A 167 0.34 13.98 9.57
N ARG A 168 -0.52 14.08 8.57
CA ARG A 168 -0.30 13.50 7.24
C ARG A 168 0.74 14.25 6.42
N ALA A 169 1.62 13.55 5.72
CA ALA A 169 2.54 14.20 4.78
C ALA A 169 1.73 14.79 3.62
N LEU A 170 0.84 13.97 3.04
CA LEU A 170 -0.06 14.36 1.96
C LEU A 170 -1.51 14.12 2.39
N GLN A 171 -2.37 15.13 2.22
CA GLN A 171 -3.81 14.97 2.39
C GLN A 171 -4.53 15.55 1.17
N LEU A 172 -4.88 14.67 0.23
CA LEU A 172 -5.34 15.00 -1.11
C LEU A 172 -6.82 14.63 -1.25
N ARG A 173 -7.70 15.56 -0.88
CA ARG A 173 -9.14 15.24 -0.74
C ARG A 173 -9.98 15.34 -2.01
N GLY A 174 -9.40 15.83 -3.10
CA GLY A 174 -10.07 15.82 -4.40
C GLY A 174 -9.92 14.46 -5.07
N ASP A 175 -10.95 14.07 -5.82
CA ASP A 175 -10.94 12.85 -6.64
C ASP A 175 -9.84 12.91 -7.71
N GLY A 176 -9.29 11.77 -8.11
CA GLY A 176 -8.29 11.69 -9.18
C GLY A 176 -6.88 12.15 -8.79
N ALA A 177 -6.57 12.24 -7.50
CA ALA A 177 -5.25 12.67 -7.03
C ALA A 177 -4.14 11.72 -7.54
N ARG A 178 -2.96 12.29 -7.82
CA ARG A 178 -1.82 11.57 -8.38
C ARG A 178 -0.54 11.83 -7.60
N VAL A 179 0.12 10.78 -7.15
CA VAL A 179 1.39 10.87 -6.41
C VAL A 179 2.48 10.07 -7.11
N ILE A 180 3.58 10.72 -7.46
CA ILE A 180 4.82 10.03 -7.85
C ILE A 180 5.87 10.31 -6.79
N ASN A 181 6.27 9.28 -6.04
CA ASN A 181 7.26 9.39 -4.99
C ASN A 181 8.57 8.69 -5.37
N HIS A 182 9.62 9.45 -5.60
CA HIS A 182 11.02 8.99 -5.68
C HIS A 182 11.82 9.30 -4.40
N GLY A 183 11.32 10.21 -3.57
CA GLY A 183 11.97 10.68 -2.34
C GLY A 183 11.43 10.00 -1.10
N THR A 184 11.30 10.78 -0.02
CA THR A 184 10.76 10.33 1.27
C THR A 184 9.51 11.13 1.64
N LEU A 185 8.43 10.42 1.98
CA LEU A 185 7.23 10.95 2.63
C LEU A 185 7.19 10.42 4.06
N ILE A 186 7.04 11.31 5.06
CA ILE A 186 6.96 10.95 6.48
C ILE A 186 5.73 11.57 7.14
N GLY A 187 4.89 10.73 7.75
CA GLY A 187 3.68 11.12 8.47
C GLY A 187 3.75 10.82 9.97
N GLY A 188 3.08 11.64 10.77
CA GLY A 188 2.77 11.36 12.19
C GLY A 188 1.31 10.94 12.43
N GLU A 189 0.52 10.89 11.36
CA GLU A 189 -0.76 10.20 11.15
C GLU A 189 -0.58 9.48 9.79
N GLU A 190 -1.64 8.96 9.17
CA GLU A 190 -1.63 8.35 7.84
C GLU A 190 -0.74 9.15 6.87
N VAL A 191 0.28 8.53 6.27
CA VAL A 191 1.31 9.31 5.56
C VAL A 191 0.73 9.98 4.32
N VAL A 192 -0.10 9.24 3.58
CA VAL A 192 -0.82 9.70 2.41
C VAL A 192 -2.30 9.35 2.57
N GLU A 193 -3.14 10.37 2.67
CA GLU A 193 -4.60 10.22 2.56
C GLU A 193 -5.06 10.75 1.21
N ALA A 194 -5.77 9.92 0.45
CA ALA A 194 -6.43 10.28 -0.80
C ALA A 194 -7.88 9.79 -0.81
N ARG A 195 -8.61 10.08 -1.90
CA ARG A 195 -10.03 9.72 -2.07
C ARG A 195 -10.19 8.79 -3.27
N GLY A 196 -11.28 8.92 -4.01
CA GLY A 196 -11.54 8.09 -5.19
C GLY A 196 -10.58 8.38 -6.34
N ASN A 197 -10.48 7.41 -7.24
CA ASN A 197 -9.67 7.47 -8.46
C ASN A 197 -8.20 7.85 -8.22
N PHE A 198 -7.65 7.51 -7.05
CA PHE A 198 -6.28 7.80 -6.67
C PHE A 198 -5.27 7.03 -7.53
N TYR A 199 -4.15 7.64 -7.87
CA TYR A 199 -3.05 6.97 -8.57
C TYR A 199 -1.73 7.23 -7.87
N MET A 200 -0.99 6.17 -7.53
CA MET A 200 0.33 6.29 -6.93
C MET A 200 1.39 5.44 -7.62
N GLU A 201 2.52 6.05 -7.93
CA GLU A 201 3.79 5.36 -8.19
C GLU A 201 4.76 5.63 -7.05
N ASN A 202 5.13 4.60 -6.29
CA ASN A 202 6.10 4.71 -5.21
C ASN A 202 7.41 4.00 -5.59
N TYR A 203 8.44 4.78 -5.89
CA TYR A 203 9.83 4.30 -6.04
C TYR A 203 10.67 4.54 -4.78
N GLY A 204 10.21 5.45 -3.91
CA GLY A 204 10.92 5.92 -2.73
C GLY A 204 10.44 5.28 -1.43
N THR A 205 10.26 6.11 -0.41
CA THR A 205 9.82 5.71 0.93
C THR A 205 8.56 6.48 1.33
N VAL A 206 7.56 5.74 1.79
CA VAL A 206 6.38 6.23 2.52
C VAL A 206 6.45 5.59 3.91
N LEU A 207 6.63 6.42 4.93
CA LEU A 207 6.99 5.94 6.26
C LEU A 207 6.19 6.66 7.33
N LEU A 208 5.36 5.91 8.05
CA LEU A 208 4.82 6.36 9.32
C LEU A 208 5.95 6.45 10.36
N ARG A 209 5.94 7.50 11.18
CA ARG A 209 6.91 7.66 12.25
C ARG A 209 6.82 6.55 13.29
N ASP A 210 7.98 6.20 13.83
CA ASP A 210 8.10 5.27 14.95
C ASP A 210 7.28 5.75 16.16
N GLY A 211 6.60 4.80 16.82
CA GLY A 211 5.84 5.03 18.04
C GLY A 211 4.49 5.73 17.82
N ILE A 212 4.01 5.76 16.58
CA ILE A 212 2.62 6.05 16.24
C ILE A 212 1.91 4.70 16.07
N ASP A 213 0.74 4.57 16.67
CA ASP A 213 -0.11 3.39 16.61
C ASP A 213 -1.39 3.76 15.85
N ASP A 214 -2.05 2.79 15.21
CA ASP A 214 -3.39 2.93 14.60
C ASP A 214 -3.44 3.89 13.38
N GLU A 215 -2.40 3.87 12.55
CA GLU A 215 -2.26 4.76 11.39
C GLU A 215 -1.63 4.07 10.18
N ASP A 216 -2.01 4.50 8.98
CA ASP A 216 -1.68 3.81 7.74
C ASP A 216 -0.48 4.39 6.99
N GLY A 217 0.14 3.56 6.17
CA GLY A 217 1.08 4.04 5.17
C GLY A 217 0.35 4.89 4.12
N VAL A 218 -0.69 4.32 3.52
CA VAL A 218 -1.51 4.98 2.49
C VAL A 218 -2.97 4.56 2.66
N GLN A 219 -3.89 5.53 2.69
CA GLN A 219 -5.33 5.30 2.78
C GLN A 219 -6.06 5.98 1.63
N PHE A 220 -6.95 5.24 0.95
CA PHE A 220 -7.75 5.77 -0.15
C PHE A 220 -8.94 4.88 -0.53
N ALA A 221 -10.01 5.50 -1.01
CA ALA A 221 -11.25 4.77 -1.30
C ALA A 221 -11.19 3.92 -2.58
N SER A 222 -10.67 4.48 -3.68
CA SER A 222 -10.48 3.72 -4.91
C SER A 222 -9.33 4.22 -5.75
N GLY A 223 -8.74 3.31 -6.53
CA GLY A 223 -7.68 3.68 -7.46
C GLY A 223 -6.62 2.61 -7.67
N GLU A 224 -5.40 3.04 -7.96
CA GLU A 224 -4.27 2.17 -8.27
C GLU A 224 -3.00 2.59 -7.53
N ILE A 225 -2.39 1.63 -6.82
CA ILE A 225 -1.03 1.76 -6.28
C ILE A 225 -0.07 0.86 -7.05
N HIS A 226 1.04 1.45 -7.48
CA HIS A 226 2.21 0.77 -8.02
C HIS A 226 3.41 1.01 -7.12
N ASN A 227 3.83 -0.01 -6.38
CA ASN A 227 4.90 0.08 -5.40
C ASN A 227 6.18 -0.65 -5.83
N TRP A 228 7.27 0.08 -6.01
CA TRP A 228 8.64 -0.43 -6.15
C TRP A 228 9.50 -0.15 -4.92
N GLY A 229 9.06 0.75 -4.04
CA GLY A 229 9.76 1.21 -2.85
C GLY A 229 9.21 0.63 -1.55
N LEU A 230 9.28 1.42 -0.48
CA LEU A 230 8.70 1.07 0.83
C LEU A 230 7.40 1.84 1.04
N ILE A 231 6.36 1.13 1.48
CA ILE A 231 5.17 1.67 2.14
C ILE A 231 5.08 1.02 3.52
N GLN A 232 5.02 1.83 4.58
CA GLN A 232 4.95 1.35 5.95
C GLN A 232 3.96 2.15 6.78
N GLY A 233 3.02 1.45 7.41
CA GLY A 233 2.13 1.95 8.46
C GLY A 233 2.28 1.18 9.77
N SER A 234 1.49 1.60 10.77
CA SER A 234 1.38 0.94 12.06
C SER A 234 0.13 0.06 12.14
N ASP A 235 -1.02 0.51 11.64
CA ASP A 235 -2.16 -0.39 11.44
C ASP A 235 -2.03 -1.04 10.07
N ASP A 236 -2.22 -0.29 8.98
CA ASP A 236 -2.10 -0.86 7.64
C ASP A 236 -0.95 -0.31 6.84
N GLY A 237 -0.33 -1.17 6.03
CA GLY A 237 0.56 -0.69 4.98
C GLY A 237 -0.22 0.13 3.96
N VAL A 238 -1.32 -0.45 3.49
CA VAL A 238 -2.29 0.17 2.57
C VAL A 238 -3.70 -0.18 3.05
N ASP A 239 -4.54 0.83 3.24
CA ASP A 239 -5.98 0.72 3.46
C ASP A 239 -6.74 1.14 2.18
N ILE A 240 -7.62 0.27 1.68
CA ILE A 240 -8.31 0.42 0.39
C ILE A 240 -9.69 -0.26 0.34
N ASP A 241 -10.67 0.42 -0.26
CA ASP A 241 -12.01 -0.13 -0.49
C ASP A 241 -12.04 -0.96 -1.81
N GLU A 242 -11.63 -0.38 -2.95
CA GLU A 242 -11.68 -1.02 -4.28
C GLU A 242 -10.55 -0.59 -5.25
N GLY A 243 -10.21 -1.42 -6.23
CA GLY A 243 -9.25 -1.06 -7.28
C GLY A 243 -8.06 -2.02 -7.44
N LEU A 244 -6.83 -1.48 -7.45
CA LEU A 244 -5.60 -2.25 -7.68
C LEU A 244 -4.48 -1.87 -6.71
N VAL A 245 -3.91 -2.87 -6.06
CA VAL A 245 -2.60 -2.77 -5.38
C VAL A 245 -1.60 -3.68 -6.09
N ARG A 246 -0.57 -3.08 -6.71
CA ARG A 246 0.53 -3.83 -7.32
C ARG A 246 1.85 -3.53 -6.62
N ASN A 247 2.34 -4.52 -5.90
CA ASN A 247 3.65 -4.51 -5.27
C ASN A 247 4.67 -5.22 -6.17
N TYR A 248 5.57 -4.48 -6.79
CA TYR A 248 6.59 -5.02 -7.70
C TYR A 248 7.71 -5.73 -6.94
N ALA A 249 8.57 -6.45 -7.67
CA ALA A 249 9.63 -7.30 -7.10
C ALA A 249 10.56 -6.61 -6.06
N THR A 250 10.77 -5.30 -6.16
CA THR A 250 11.58 -4.53 -5.19
C THR A 250 10.74 -3.90 -4.08
N GLY A 251 9.42 -3.88 -4.26
CA GLY A 251 8.45 -3.24 -3.39
C GLY A 251 8.26 -3.99 -2.08
N ARG A 252 8.05 -3.21 -1.02
CA ARG A 252 7.72 -3.68 0.32
C ARG A 252 6.51 -2.91 0.84
N ILE A 253 5.49 -3.63 1.29
CA ILE A 253 4.33 -3.08 1.98
C ILE A 253 4.28 -3.72 3.37
N ILE A 254 4.28 -2.91 4.43
CA ILE A 254 4.49 -3.40 5.80
C ILE A 254 3.53 -2.72 6.77
N SER A 255 2.78 -3.53 7.50
CA SER A 255 2.16 -3.15 8.78
C SER A 255 3.06 -3.57 9.94
N THR A 256 3.44 -2.59 10.76
CA THR A 256 4.37 -2.80 11.88
C THR A 256 3.70 -3.07 13.21
N GLY A 257 2.42 -2.74 13.37
CA GLY A 257 1.68 -2.92 14.61
C GLY A 257 1.32 -4.37 14.90
N ASP A 258 0.63 -4.57 16.02
CA ASP A 258 0.10 -5.88 16.41
C ASP A 258 -1.26 -6.18 15.76
N THR A 259 -1.90 -5.15 15.19
CA THR A 259 -3.16 -5.17 14.43
C THR A 259 -2.94 -4.71 12.99
N GLY A 260 -4.02 -4.73 12.20
CA GLY A 260 -3.98 -4.38 10.78
C GLY A 260 -3.34 -5.43 9.89
N SER A 261 -2.96 -4.98 8.71
CA SER A 261 -2.65 -5.80 7.55
C SER A 261 -1.61 -5.11 6.66
N GLY A 262 -0.82 -5.89 5.91
CA GLY A 262 0.00 -5.29 4.86
C GLY A 262 -0.87 -4.52 3.86
N VAL A 263 -1.94 -5.16 3.38
CA VAL A 263 -3.05 -4.53 2.66
C VAL A 263 -4.33 -4.89 3.39
N ASP A 264 -5.11 -3.89 3.80
CA ASP A 264 -6.44 -4.06 4.38
C ASP A 264 -7.53 -3.71 3.38
N ILE A 265 -8.71 -4.31 3.55
CA ILE A 265 -9.79 -4.28 2.56
C ILE A 265 -11.07 -3.86 3.25
N ASP A 266 -11.51 -2.66 2.92
CA ASP A 266 -12.65 -2.04 3.55
C ASP A 266 -14.00 -2.49 2.95
N PRO A 267 -15.07 -2.57 3.76
CA PRO A 267 -16.36 -3.11 3.32
C PRO A 267 -17.20 -2.10 2.52
N GLU A 268 -16.93 -0.81 2.70
CA GLU A 268 -17.69 0.29 2.13
C GLU A 268 -16.78 1.21 1.32
N PHE A 269 -17.26 1.63 0.14
CA PHE A 269 -16.65 2.70 -0.63
C PHE A 269 -17.00 4.05 -0.01
N ASP A 270 -16.00 4.77 0.52
CA ASP A 270 -16.15 6.13 1.07
C ASP A 270 -15.06 7.10 0.56
N ASN A 271 -15.31 7.71 -0.60
CA ASN A 271 -14.47 8.79 -1.09
C ASN A 271 -14.75 10.16 -0.42
N GLY A 272 -15.58 10.22 0.62
CA GLY A 272 -15.95 11.43 1.35
C GLY A 272 -16.82 12.42 0.59
N VAL A 273 -17.23 12.11 -0.65
CA VAL A 273 -18.01 13.01 -1.53
C VAL A 273 -19.30 12.34 -1.99
N ASP A 274 -19.20 11.10 -2.46
CA ASP A 274 -20.33 10.32 -2.94
C ASP A 274 -21.06 9.62 -1.79
N PRO A 275 -22.33 9.19 -2.00
CA PRO A 275 -23.01 8.35 -1.02
C PRO A 275 -22.26 7.03 -0.79
N ILE A 276 -22.03 6.71 0.49
CA ILE A 276 -21.47 5.43 0.91
C ILE A 276 -22.25 4.26 0.30
N ARG A 277 -21.52 3.30 -0.25
CA ARG A 277 -22.02 2.08 -0.89
C ARG A 277 -21.09 0.91 -0.55
N PRO A 278 -21.48 -0.35 -0.79
CA PRO A 278 -20.53 -1.45 -0.73
C PRO A 278 -19.33 -1.21 -1.67
N SER A 279 -18.14 -1.58 -1.21
CA SER A 279 -16.91 -1.58 -2.01
C SER A 279 -17.07 -2.45 -3.24
N GLY A 280 -16.41 -2.11 -4.34
CA GLY A 280 -16.33 -2.92 -5.55
C GLY A 280 -15.20 -3.96 -5.50
N PRO A 281 -14.90 -4.60 -6.64
CA PRO A 281 -13.82 -5.58 -6.73
C PRO A 281 -12.44 -4.98 -6.47
N LEU A 282 -11.53 -5.80 -5.92
CA LEU A 282 -10.13 -5.45 -5.68
C LEU A 282 -9.21 -6.48 -6.30
N THR A 283 -8.14 -6.03 -6.94
CA THR A 283 -7.02 -6.87 -7.39
C THR A 283 -5.75 -6.54 -6.60
N ILE A 284 -5.09 -7.57 -6.07
CA ILE A 284 -3.80 -7.43 -5.37
C ILE A 284 -2.77 -8.28 -6.11
N ILE A 285 -1.73 -7.65 -6.65
CA ILE A 285 -0.62 -8.32 -7.34
C ILE A 285 0.65 -8.12 -6.53
N ASN A 286 1.20 -9.21 -6.01
CA ASN A 286 2.46 -9.20 -5.27
C ASN A 286 3.57 -9.94 -6.04
N GLU A 287 4.59 -9.20 -6.42
CA GLU A 287 5.88 -9.71 -6.93
C GLU A 287 6.99 -9.51 -5.89
N GLY A 288 6.79 -8.61 -4.92
CA GLY A 288 7.74 -8.24 -3.87
C GLY A 288 7.41 -8.86 -2.52
N TYR A 289 7.43 -8.04 -1.47
CA TYR A 289 7.19 -8.47 -0.09
C TYR A 289 6.03 -7.71 0.55
N ILE A 290 5.06 -8.44 1.12
CA ILE A 290 3.97 -7.87 1.93
C ILE A 290 3.94 -8.55 3.29
N GLU A 291 3.91 -7.75 4.37
CA GLU A 291 3.93 -8.25 5.75
C GLU A 291 2.98 -7.45 6.64
N GLY A 292 2.33 -8.14 7.57
CA GLY A 292 1.59 -7.55 8.69
C GLY A 292 1.18 -8.67 9.66
N PRO A 293 0.35 -8.38 10.67
CA PRO A 293 -0.37 -9.44 11.40
C PRO A 293 -1.08 -10.39 10.44
N ARG A 294 -1.71 -9.83 9.41
CA ARG A 294 -1.99 -10.46 8.12
C ARG A 294 -1.18 -9.78 7.03
N ALA A 295 -0.78 -10.50 5.99
CA ALA A 295 -0.23 -9.85 4.80
C ALA A 295 -1.35 -9.15 4.01
N ILE A 296 -2.49 -9.82 3.88
CA ILE A 296 -3.72 -9.31 3.28
C ILE A 296 -4.87 -9.62 4.24
N GLY A 297 -5.59 -8.60 4.69
CA GLY A 297 -6.77 -8.74 5.54
C GLY A 297 -7.98 -8.11 4.87
N ALA A 298 -9.16 -8.60 5.22
CA ALA A 298 -10.41 -7.93 4.88
C ALA A 298 -11.25 -7.75 6.13
N ASP A 299 -11.89 -6.59 6.17
CA ASP A 299 -12.72 -6.23 7.29
C ASP A 299 -13.97 -7.13 7.35
N PRO A 300 -14.49 -7.53 8.53
CA PRO A 300 -15.47 -8.62 8.64
C PRO A 300 -16.78 -8.43 7.85
N ALA A 301 -17.11 -7.19 7.48
CA ALA A 301 -18.29 -6.85 6.71
C ALA A 301 -18.06 -6.84 5.18
N ALA A 302 -16.83 -7.04 4.70
CA ALA A 302 -16.51 -7.00 3.28
C ALA A 302 -17.22 -8.13 2.51
N GLN A 303 -17.70 -7.81 1.30
CA GLN A 303 -18.50 -8.73 0.48
C GLN A 303 -18.05 -8.84 -0.97
N SER A 304 -17.22 -7.92 -1.45
CA SER A 304 -16.79 -7.93 -2.85
C SER A 304 -15.79 -9.02 -3.13
N ASN A 305 -15.65 -9.45 -4.38
CA ASN A 305 -14.62 -10.42 -4.73
C ASN A 305 -13.23 -9.79 -4.70
N VAL A 306 -12.22 -10.59 -4.33
CA VAL A 306 -10.82 -10.18 -4.32
C VAL A 306 -10.01 -11.13 -5.21
N ASP A 307 -9.23 -10.57 -6.12
CA ASP A 307 -8.32 -11.31 -7.00
C ASP A 307 -6.87 -11.10 -6.55
N ILE A 308 -6.25 -12.14 -5.99
CA ILE A 308 -4.88 -12.10 -5.47
C ILE A 308 -3.95 -12.87 -6.40
N ILE A 309 -2.88 -12.23 -6.89
CA ILE A 309 -1.82 -12.88 -7.67
C ILE A 309 -0.51 -12.74 -6.91
N ASN A 310 0.04 -13.86 -6.42
CA ASN A 310 1.30 -13.87 -5.68
C ASN A 310 2.42 -14.59 -6.45
N SER A 311 3.48 -13.85 -6.72
CA SER A 311 4.77 -14.34 -7.23
C SER A 311 5.97 -13.91 -6.39
N GLY A 312 5.72 -13.17 -5.31
CA GLY A 312 6.68 -12.83 -4.26
C GLY A 312 6.31 -13.48 -2.92
N THR A 313 6.56 -12.76 -1.83
CA THR A 313 6.39 -13.24 -0.46
C THR A 313 5.25 -12.53 0.26
N LEU A 314 4.37 -13.30 0.90
CA LEU A 314 3.34 -12.84 1.83
C LEU A 314 3.65 -13.38 3.24
N VAL A 315 3.71 -12.51 4.25
CA VAL A 315 4.00 -12.89 5.64
C VAL A 315 2.87 -12.45 6.58
N GLY A 316 2.19 -13.43 7.18
CA GLY A 316 1.27 -13.23 8.29
C GLY A 316 1.94 -13.52 9.62
N ARG A 317 2.14 -12.48 10.45
CA ARG A 317 2.79 -12.64 11.76
C ARG A 317 1.87 -13.23 12.83
N SER A 318 0.56 -13.18 12.63
CA SER A 318 -0.46 -13.60 13.62
C SER A 318 -1.17 -14.91 13.28
N GLY A 319 -0.60 -15.72 12.38
CA GLY A 319 -1.09 -17.04 11.99
C GLY A 319 -1.63 -17.08 10.57
N ALA A 320 -2.53 -16.17 10.21
CA ALA A 320 -3.04 -16.02 8.85
C ALA A 320 -2.16 -15.08 8.02
N ALA A 321 -1.78 -15.48 6.81
CA ALA A 321 -1.18 -14.60 5.82
C ALA A 321 -2.25 -13.87 5.00
N ILE A 322 -3.33 -14.56 4.66
CA ILE A 322 -4.49 -14.00 3.98
C ILE A 322 -5.73 -14.35 4.82
N GLU A 323 -6.50 -13.34 5.22
CA GLU A 323 -7.75 -13.53 5.94
C GLU A 323 -8.84 -12.66 5.30
N LEU A 324 -9.64 -13.26 4.42
CA LEU A 324 -10.79 -12.61 3.81
C LEU A 324 -12.03 -12.70 4.71
N ALA A 325 -13.01 -11.83 4.48
CA ALA A 325 -14.16 -11.68 5.33
C ALA A 325 -15.06 -12.94 5.29
N PRO A 326 -15.80 -13.27 6.37
CA PRO A 326 -16.71 -14.43 6.38
C PRO A 326 -17.80 -14.37 5.30
N GLY A 327 -18.12 -13.18 4.81
CA GLY A 327 -19.10 -12.93 3.76
C GLY A 327 -18.50 -12.49 2.42
N GLN A 328 -17.19 -12.69 2.22
CA GLN A 328 -16.51 -12.33 0.97
C GLN A 328 -17.21 -12.95 -0.25
N GLY A 329 -17.12 -12.29 -1.40
CA GLY A 329 -17.59 -12.83 -2.67
C GLY A 329 -16.59 -13.81 -3.27
N ASP A 330 -16.98 -14.45 -4.38
CA ASP A 330 -16.19 -15.42 -5.14
C ASP A 330 -14.78 -14.88 -5.47
N SER A 331 -13.76 -15.29 -4.71
CA SER A 331 -12.42 -14.72 -4.72
C SER A 331 -11.39 -15.69 -5.31
N THR A 332 -10.25 -15.15 -5.76
CA THR A 332 -9.21 -15.97 -6.39
C THR A 332 -7.83 -15.75 -5.78
N LEU A 333 -7.04 -16.83 -5.70
CA LEU A 333 -5.63 -16.79 -5.37
C LEU A 333 -4.82 -17.51 -6.45
N THR A 334 -3.99 -16.77 -7.17
CA THR A 334 -3.04 -17.31 -8.15
C THR A 334 -1.64 -17.36 -7.55
N LEU A 335 -1.05 -18.56 -7.50
CA LEU A 335 0.31 -18.81 -7.04
C LEU A 335 1.18 -19.11 -8.26
N THR A 336 2.18 -18.24 -8.52
CA THR A 336 3.07 -18.39 -9.67
C THR A 336 4.50 -17.95 -9.36
N GLY A 337 5.47 -18.28 -10.21
CA GLY A 337 6.85 -17.83 -10.03
C GLY A 337 7.41 -18.15 -8.64
N GLY A 338 8.02 -17.18 -7.97
CA GLY A 338 8.63 -17.32 -6.64
C GLY A 338 7.65 -17.24 -5.46
N SER A 339 6.37 -17.58 -5.66
CA SER A 339 5.32 -17.48 -4.63
C SER A 339 5.72 -18.17 -3.32
N GLU A 340 5.72 -17.40 -2.23
CA GLU A 340 5.86 -17.89 -0.86
C GLU A 340 4.78 -17.27 0.04
N ILE A 341 4.11 -18.09 0.84
CA ILE A 341 3.09 -17.65 1.81
C ILE A 341 3.44 -18.21 3.18
N PHE A 342 3.65 -17.32 4.15
CA PHE A 342 3.94 -17.66 5.53
C PHE A 342 2.71 -17.39 6.41
N GLY A 343 1.81 -18.37 6.49
CA GLY A 343 0.57 -18.31 7.29
C GLY A 343 -0.60 -19.00 6.60
N ASP A 344 -1.70 -19.17 7.33
CA ASP A 344 -2.97 -19.70 6.80
C ASP A 344 -3.58 -18.75 5.75
N VAL A 345 -4.45 -19.31 4.90
CA VAL A 345 -5.23 -18.56 3.90
C VAL A 345 -6.71 -18.88 4.11
N PHE A 346 -7.51 -17.89 4.45
CA PHE A 346 -8.95 -18.03 4.66
C PHE A 346 -9.73 -17.22 3.62
N PHE A 347 -10.57 -17.89 2.83
CA PHE A 347 -11.40 -17.23 1.81
C PHE A 347 -12.75 -16.71 2.34
N GLY A 348 -13.30 -17.33 3.38
CA GLY A 348 -14.61 -16.94 3.92
C GLY A 348 -15.77 -17.64 3.21
N ALA A 349 -16.63 -16.89 2.53
CA ALA A 349 -17.70 -17.44 1.71
C ALA A 349 -17.39 -17.23 0.22
N GLY A 350 -18.22 -17.84 -0.65
CA GLY A 350 -18.09 -17.71 -2.08
C GLY A 350 -17.72 -19.02 -2.77
N ASN A 351 -17.65 -19.01 -4.09
CA ASN A 351 -17.10 -20.11 -4.87
C ASN A 351 -15.66 -19.76 -5.25
N ASP A 352 -14.73 -20.07 -4.37
CA ASP A 352 -13.36 -19.57 -4.47
C ASP A 352 -12.47 -20.46 -5.34
N GLY A 353 -11.43 -19.83 -5.90
CA GLY A 353 -10.50 -20.48 -6.82
C GLY A 353 -9.04 -20.30 -6.42
N VAL A 354 -8.32 -21.41 -6.26
CA VAL A 354 -6.85 -21.40 -6.16
C VAL A 354 -6.24 -21.86 -7.48
N PHE A 355 -5.46 -21.00 -8.13
CA PHE A 355 -4.75 -21.30 -9.38
C PHE A 355 -3.27 -21.50 -9.10
N ILE A 356 -2.76 -22.70 -9.38
CA ILE A 356 -1.34 -23.03 -9.22
C ILE A 356 -0.72 -23.09 -10.61
N ASP A 357 0.13 -22.13 -10.94
CA ASP A 357 0.67 -21.94 -12.29
C ASP A 357 2.17 -21.67 -12.29
N SER A 358 2.95 -22.45 -13.03
CA SER A 358 4.34 -22.11 -13.39
C SER A 358 5.22 -21.66 -12.21
N LEU A 359 5.14 -22.38 -11.09
CA LEU A 359 5.98 -22.12 -9.92
C LEU A 359 7.47 -22.24 -10.27
N GLY A 360 8.23 -21.25 -9.83
CA GLY A 360 9.66 -21.05 -10.04
C GLY A 360 10.56 -21.60 -8.92
N ALA A 361 9.98 -22.25 -7.90
CA ALA A 361 10.69 -22.77 -6.74
C ALA A 361 10.08 -24.09 -6.22
N ALA A 362 10.86 -24.82 -5.42
CA ALA A 362 10.40 -25.94 -4.61
C ALA A 362 10.00 -25.46 -3.20
N GLY A 363 9.25 -26.26 -2.43
CA GLY A 363 8.90 -25.92 -1.05
C GLY A 363 7.43 -26.15 -0.71
N VAL A 364 6.81 -25.15 -0.08
CA VAL A 364 5.40 -25.19 0.32
C VAL A 364 4.62 -24.06 -0.36
N LEU A 365 3.38 -24.33 -0.76
CA LEU A 365 2.46 -23.30 -1.29
C LEU A 365 2.11 -22.25 -0.22
N SER A 366 1.95 -22.73 1.01
CA SER A 366 1.78 -21.95 2.22
C SER A 366 2.35 -22.76 3.39
N SER A 367 2.89 -22.09 4.42
CA SER A 367 3.29 -22.74 5.67
C SER A 367 2.09 -23.18 6.54
N GLY A 368 0.88 -22.71 6.22
CA GLY A 368 -0.37 -23.02 6.88
C GLY A 368 -1.31 -23.87 6.01
N VAL A 369 -2.61 -23.75 6.28
CA VAL A 369 -3.69 -24.39 5.52
C VAL A 369 -4.37 -23.35 4.63
N ILE A 370 -4.66 -23.71 3.39
CA ILE A 370 -5.52 -22.94 2.50
C ILE A 370 -6.96 -23.45 2.67
N ASP A 371 -7.84 -22.62 3.21
CA ASP A 371 -9.22 -22.94 3.55
C ASP A 371 -10.19 -22.13 2.67
N GLY A 372 -10.91 -22.83 1.80
CA GLY A 372 -11.91 -22.23 0.91
C GLY A 372 -13.22 -21.83 1.62
N GLY A 373 -13.42 -22.21 2.88
CA GLY A 373 -14.61 -21.84 3.64
C GLY A 373 -15.94 -22.33 3.03
N LEU A 374 -16.97 -21.47 3.03
CA LEU A 374 -18.32 -21.82 2.60
C LEU A 374 -18.51 -21.64 1.09
N GLY A 375 -18.88 -22.70 0.40
CA GLY A 375 -19.30 -22.66 -1.00
C GLY A 375 -18.69 -23.79 -1.81
N ILE A 376 -18.62 -23.64 -3.14
CA ILE A 376 -18.04 -24.64 -4.03
C ILE A 376 -16.66 -24.15 -4.48
N ASN A 377 -15.65 -24.56 -3.71
CA ASN A 377 -14.27 -24.11 -3.95
C ASN A 377 -13.49 -25.09 -4.82
N SER A 378 -12.59 -24.53 -5.62
CA SER A 378 -11.79 -25.25 -6.60
C SER A 378 -10.30 -24.97 -6.50
N VAL A 379 -9.49 -25.99 -6.74
CA VAL A 379 -8.05 -25.85 -6.96
C VAL A 379 -7.74 -26.26 -8.40
N ARG A 380 -7.11 -25.37 -9.15
CA ARG A 380 -6.71 -25.60 -10.53
C ARG A 380 -5.20 -25.58 -10.68
N PHE A 381 -4.64 -26.72 -11.04
CA PHE A 381 -3.26 -26.86 -11.47
C PHE A 381 -3.16 -26.46 -12.95
N VAL A 382 -2.95 -25.18 -13.22
CA VAL A 382 -3.01 -24.61 -14.59
C VAL A 382 -1.95 -25.22 -15.49
N SER A 383 -0.71 -25.28 -15.00
CA SER A 383 0.47 -25.71 -15.76
C SER A 383 0.99 -27.09 -15.36
N TYR A 384 0.18 -27.89 -14.67
CA TYR A 384 0.56 -29.24 -14.24
C TYR A 384 -0.47 -30.28 -14.68
N ALA A 385 0.04 -31.47 -14.99
CA ALA A 385 -0.75 -32.65 -15.28
C ALA A 385 -1.02 -33.45 -14.00
N LEU A 386 -2.00 -34.34 -14.04
CA LEU A 386 -2.27 -35.29 -12.97
C LEU A 386 -1.05 -36.16 -12.65
N SER A 387 -0.22 -36.47 -13.66
CA SER A 387 1.02 -37.24 -13.46
C SER A 387 2.08 -36.52 -12.62
N ASP A 388 1.98 -35.20 -12.49
CA ASP A 388 2.90 -34.42 -11.65
C ASP A 388 2.55 -34.53 -10.17
N LEU A 389 1.31 -34.93 -9.84
CA LEU A 389 0.87 -35.16 -8.47
C LEU A 389 1.55 -36.41 -7.88
N LEU A 390 2.34 -36.21 -6.83
CA LEU A 390 3.13 -37.25 -6.16
C LEU A 390 2.37 -37.88 -4.98
N SER A 391 1.54 -37.09 -4.29
CA SER A 391 0.70 -37.56 -3.19
C SER A 391 -0.57 -36.72 -3.08
N PHE A 392 -1.63 -37.36 -2.63
CA PHE A 392 -2.91 -36.73 -2.32
C PHE A 392 -3.57 -37.56 -1.20
N VAL A 393 -3.51 -37.05 0.02
CA VAL A 393 -4.03 -37.68 1.23
C VAL A 393 -5.22 -36.88 1.70
N TYR A 394 -6.36 -37.53 1.89
CA TYR A 394 -7.57 -36.90 2.40
C TYR A 394 -8.00 -37.56 3.72
N GLU A 395 -7.78 -36.85 4.82
CA GLU A 395 -8.07 -37.31 6.18
C GLU A 395 -8.63 -36.14 7.00
N ASP A 396 -9.61 -36.39 7.87
CA ASP A 396 -10.21 -35.39 8.75
C ASP A 396 -10.62 -34.07 8.05
N GLU A 397 -11.26 -34.18 6.88
CA GLU A 397 -11.69 -33.04 6.02
C GLU A 397 -10.55 -32.16 5.49
N ARG A 398 -9.30 -32.61 5.61
CA ARG A 398 -8.09 -31.93 5.14
C ARG A 398 -7.46 -32.74 4.01
N VAL A 399 -7.03 -32.03 2.97
CA VAL A 399 -6.19 -32.57 1.91
C VAL A 399 -4.75 -32.15 2.15
N GLU A 400 -3.85 -33.12 2.21
CA GLU A 400 -2.41 -32.88 2.09
C GLU A 400 -1.94 -33.43 0.74
N LEU A 401 -1.27 -32.59 -0.03
CA LEU A 401 -0.78 -32.99 -1.34
C LEU A 401 0.65 -32.56 -1.58
N SER A 402 1.27 -33.23 -2.53
CA SER A 402 2.54 -32.78 -3.09
C SER A 402 2.64 -33.12 -4.55
N PHE A 403 3.28 -32.26 -5.33
CA PHE A 403 3.47 -32.44 -6.76
C PHE A 403 4.90 -32.04 -7.17
N MET A 404 5.33 -32.52 -8.33
CA MET A 404 6.62 -32.20 -8.90
C MET A 404 6.52 -30.95 -9.78
N THR A 405 7.44 -30.02 -9.62
CA THR A 405 7.66 -28.92 -10.58
C THR A 405 9.01 -29.10 -11.27
N ALA A 406 9.31 -28.26 -12.26
CA ALA A 406 10.64 -28.21 -12.87
C ALA A 406 11.77 -27.87 -11.87
N PHE A 407 11.42 -27.29 -10.71
CA PHE A 407 12.35 -26.82 -9.68
C PHE A 407 12.41 -27.73 -8.46
N GLY A 408 11.53 -28.73 -8.37
CA GLY A 408 11.53 -29.74 -7.31
C GLY A 408 10.14 -30.01 -6.75
N LYS A 409 10.10 -30.70 -5.61
CA LYS A 409 8.84 -31.04 -4.94
C LYS A 409 8.22 -29.80 -4.31
N VAL A 410 6.92 -29.60 -4.55
CA VAL A 410 6.07 -28.62 -3.85
C VAL A 410 4.99 -29.36 -3.08
N SER A 411 4.62 -28.85 -1.89
CA SER A 411 3.53 -29.39 -1.07
C SER A 411 2.58 -28.31 -0.59
N GLY A 412 1.36 -28.69 -0.22
CA GLY A 412 0.37 -27.80 0.36
C GLY A 412 -0.70 -28.55 1.13
N ALA A 413 -1.38 -27.83 2.02
CA ALA A 413 -2.51 -28.32 2.78
C ALA A 413 -3.76 -27.49 2.45
N PHE A 414 -4.88 -28.18 2.25
CA PHE A 414 -6.14 -27.58 1.82
C PHE A 414 -7.30 -28.07 2.68
N ARG A 415 -8.30 -27.21 2.88
CA ARG A 415 -9.59 -27.55 3.51
C ARG A 415 -10.73 -26.89 2.74
N ASN A 416 -11.91 -27.52 2.76
CA ASN A 416 -13.12 -26.99 2.15
C ASN A 416 -13.00 -26.76 0.63
N PHE A 417 -12.17 -27.57 -0.05
CA PHE A 417 -12.12 -27.66 -1.51
C PHE A 417 -12.77 -28.95 -1.98
N SER A 418 -13.66 -28.83 -2.97
CA SER A 418 -14.44 -29.96 -3.48
C SER A 418 -14.09 -30.34 -4.92
N GLN A 419 -13.33 -29.49 -5.63
CA GLN A 419 -13.03 -29.64 -7.05
C GLN A 419 -11.55 -29.44 -7.33
N TRP A 420 -10.99 -30.35 -8.12
CA TRP A 420 -9.57 -30.40 -8.44
C TRP A 420 -9.40 -30.55 -9.96
N ASP A 421 -8.82 -29.52 -10.57
CA ASP A 421 -8.66 -29.41 -12.02
C ASP A 421 -7.18 -29.47 -12.42
N PHE A 422 -6.86 -30.26 -13.45
CA PHE A 422 -5.51 -30.37 -14.03
C PHE A 422 -5.55 -29.83 -15.46
N GLY A 423 -5.00 -28.63 -15.65
CA GLY A 423 -5.13 -27.84 -16.87
C GLY A 423 -4.49 -28.49 -18.09
N VAL A 424 -3.39 -29.22 -17.91
CA VAL A 424 -2.69 -29.92 -19.00
C VAL A 424 -3.48 -31.11 -19.53
N ASP A 425 -4.20 -31.81 -18.64
CA ASP A 425 -4.97 -33.01 -18.97
C ASP A 425 -6.44 -32.71 -19.31
N ASP A 426 -6.90 -31.48 -19.11
CA ASP A 426 -8.32 -31.08 -19.13
C ASP A 426 -9.18 -32.03 -18.28
N ALA A 427 -8.65 -32.40 -17.11
CA ALA A 427 -9.23 -33.39 -16.21
C ALA A 427 -9.71 -32.76 -14.91
N ARG A 428 -10.90 -33.17 -14.45
CA ARG A 428 -11.57 -32.67 -13.24
C ARG A 428 -11.98 -33.81 -12.34
N PHE A 429 -11.76 -33.64 -11.04
CA PHE A 429 -12.10 -34.63 -10.02
C PHE A 429 -12.77 -33.97 -8.82
N ASP A 430 -13.70 -34.68 -8.18
CA ASP A 430 -14.05 -34.39 -6.80
C ASP A 430 -12.98 -34.96 -5.85
N THR A 431 -12.95 -34.46 -4.60
CA THR A 431 -11.91 -34.80 -3.61
C THR A 431 -11.81 -36.31 -3.34
N LEU A 432 -12.93 -37.01 -3.17
CA LEU A 432 -12.94 -38.45 -2.86
C LEU A 432 -12.47 -39.27 -4.06
N THR A 433 -12.91 -38.91 -5.26
CA THR A 433 -12.50 -39.56 -6.50
C THR A 433 -11.00 -39.40 -6.72
N LEU A 434 -10.45 -38.20 -6.50
CA LEU A 434 -9.01 -37.98 -6.62
C LEU A 434 -8.24 -38.77 -5.56
N ALA A 435 -8.64 -38.72 -4.29
CA ALA A 435 -8.02 -39.47 -3.20
C ALA A 435 -7.96 -40.99 -3.46
N SER A 436 -9.04 -41.57 -3.99
CA SER A 436 -9.09 -43.02 -4.30
C SER A 436 -8.03 -43.49 -5.30
N ARG A 437 -7.43 -42.56 -6.08
CA ARG A 437 -6.32 -42.87 -6.99
C ARG A 437 -4.99 -43.03 -6.26
N PHE A 438 -4.86 -42.50 -5.06
CA PHE A 438 -3.64 -42.50 -4.25
C PHE A 438 -3.69 -43.45 -3.04
N ASP A 439 -4.87 -43.98 -2.70
CA ASP A 439 -5.09 -45.00 -1.66
C ASP A 439 -4.40 -46.36 -1.93
N GLY A 440 -3.80 -46.53 -3.12
CA GLY A 440 -3.21 -47.78 -3.62
C GLY A 440 -1.94 -48.28 -2.90
N SER A 441 -1.48 -47.65 -1.81
CA SER A 441 -0.31 -48.12 -1.05
C SER A 441 -0.62 -49.15 0.04
N ASN A 442 -1.90 -49.49 0.29
CA ASN A 442 -2.30 -50.49 1.30
C ASN A 442 -3.11 -51.69 0.75
N ALA A 443 -3.04 -51.97 -0.55
CA ALA A 443 -3.46 -53.28 -1.05
C ALA A 443 -2.42 -54.34 -0.64
N VAL A 444 -2.45 -54.76 0.63
CA VAL A 444 -1.82 -56.01 1.07
C VAL A 444 -2.30 -57.09 0.10
N PRO A 445 -1.42 -57.79 -0.64
CA PRO A 445 -1.84 -58.97 -1.37
C PRO A 445 -2.43 -59.88 -0.31
N ALA A 446 -3.73 -60.17 -0.39
CA ALA A 446 -4.36 -61.14 0.48
C ALA A 446 -3.42 -62.35 0.55
N PRO A 447 -2.91 -62.74 1.75
CA PRO A 447 -1.98 -63.84 1.81
C PRO A 447 -2.64 -65.02 1.11
N ALA A 448 -1.89 -65.72 0.26
CA ALA A 448 -2.35 -66.86 -0.53
C ALA A 448 -2.71 -68.09 0.34
N THR A 449 -3.43 -67.88 1.45
CA THR A 449 -3.88 -68.88 2.40
C THR A 449 -5.09 -69.64 1.89
N LEU A 450 -5.90 -69.08 0.99
CA LEU A 450 -7.08 -69.77 0.43
C LEU A 450 -6.72 -70.94 -0.52
N PRO A 451 -5.74 -70.81 -1.46
CA PRO A 451 -5.31 -71.94 -2.28
C PRO A 451 -4.58 -73.03 -1.48
N LEU A 452 -3.86 -72.66 -0.42
CA LEU A 452 -3.14 -73.61 0.45
C LEU A 452 -4.09 -74.39 1.38
N LEU A 453 -5.18 -73.77 1.88
CA LEU A 453 -6.17 -74.48 2.69
C LEU A 453 -6.97 -75.49 1.87
N LEU A 454 -7.29 -75.18 0.61
CA LEU A 454 -7.97 -76.09 -0.32
C LEU A 454 -7.06 -77.26 -0.75
N GLY A 455 -5.76 -77.01 -0.95
CA GLY A 455 -4.77 -78.08 -1.19
C GLY A 455 -4.60 -79.03 -0.01
N ALA A 456 -4.58 -78.50 1.22
CA ALA A 456 -4.47 -79.29 2.45
C ALA A 456 -5.72 -80.16 2.73
N LEU A 457 -6.92 -79.65 2.45
CA LEU A 457 -8.18 -80.41 2.59
C LEU A 457 -8.35 -81.47 1.49
N GLY A 458 -7.90 -81.20 0.26
CA GLY A 458 -7.87 -82.20 -0.83
C GLY A 458 -6.88 -83.35 -0.57
N GLY A 459 -5.72 -83.05 0.02
CA GLY A 459 -4.70 -84.04 0.36
C GLY A 459 -5.15 -85.04 1.44
N LEU A 460 -5.91 -84.59 2.46
CA LEU A 460 -6.41 -85.44 3.54
C LEU A 460 -7.51 -86.41 3.08
N CYS A 461 -8.34 -86.04 2.09
CA CYS A 461 -9.34 -86.94 1.50
C CYS A 461 -8.72 -88.07 0.66
N LEU A 462 -7.56 -87.84 0.01
CA LEU A 462 -6.86 -88.87 -0.76
C LEU A 462 -6.09 -89.86 0.12
N VAL A 463 -5.57 -89.43 1.27
CA VAL A 463 -4.91 -90.33 2.24
C VAL A 463 -5.92 -91.21 2.98
N GLY A 464 -7.15 -90.72 3.22
CA GLY A 464 -8.23 -91.51 3.82
C GLY A 464 -8.71 -92.69 2.97
N ARG A 465 -8.65 -92.58 1.63
CA ARG A 465 -9.07 -93.65 0.70
C ARG A 465 -8.05 -94.79 0.54
N ARG A 466 -6.79 -94.58 0.90
CA ARG A 466 -5.74 -95.63 0.81
C ARG A 466 -5.61 -96.54 2.04
N ARG A 467 -6.40 -96.31 3.10
CA ARG A 467 -6.41 -97.15 4.33
C ARG A 467 -7.61 -98.10 4.44
N ARG A 468 -8.41 -98.26 3.40
CA ARG A 468 -9.54 -99.23 3.34
C ARG A 468 -9.58 -100.02 2.02
N GLY A 469 -8.42 -100.42 1.51
CA GLY A 469 -8.27 -101.38 0.41
C GLY A 469 -7.47 -102.57 0.88
#